data_AF-A0A973P6C1-F1
#
_entry.id   AF-A0A973P6C1-F1
#
_cell.length_a   1.000
_cell.length_b   1.000
_cell.length_c   1.000
_cell.angle_alpha   90.00
_cell.angle_beta   90.00
_cell.angle_gamma   90.00
#
_symmetry.space_group_name_H-M   'P 1'
#
loop_
_entity.id
_entity.type
_entity.pdbx_description
1 polymer ?
#
loop_
_entity_poly.entity_id
_entity_poly.type
_entity_poly.pdbx_seq_one_letter_code
_entity_poly.pdbx_strand_id
1 'polypeptide(L)'
;PGVLGYDLMNEPWGGSVQGASFETGPLATLYRKSIAAIREVDQDAWIFLEPQAVGVNWGLPSALPHFDDPRGGPSRIAFAPHVYPLPLDLGGEYTASSKEWTDRTLGWWSENIARTAERMRAPVLLGEFGLDMTRPGAADLVRKVQGVSDRIGTGMAYWSRDPDPWGPYDKAGKAGPLVAAYARAYPRAIGGVPVSVEYGENRLQVVFDANETGPTEIYLPERGFPRGGQVEGGTAAWDAARRVLTVTTKTSGRVTLTVTPK
;
A
#
# COMPACT_ATOMS: atom_id res chain seq x y z
N PRO A 1 -7.39 7.45 -19.47
CA PRO A 1 -7.93 7.07 -18.15
C PRO A 1 -6.85 7.21 -17.06
N GLY A 2 -7.16 7.87 -15.94
CA GLY A 2 -6.21 8.11 -14.83
C GLY A 2 -6.83 8.00 -13.42
N VAL A 3 -8.12 7.66 -13.34
CA VAL A 3 -8.81 7.39 -12.07
C VAL A 3 -8.77 5.88 -11.84
N LEU A 4 -8.18 5.47 -10.72
CA LEU A 4 -8.16 4.06 -10.30
C LEU A 4 -9.51 3.64 -9.68
N GLY A 5 -10.06 4.50 -8.84
CA GLY A 5 -11.27 4.20 -8.08
C GLY A 5 -11.69 5.32 -7.13
N TYR A 6 -12.65 4.99 -6.27
CA TYR A 6 -13.26 5.89 -5.30
C TYR A 6 -13.06 5.37 -3.89
N ASP A 7 -12.42 6.16 -3.04
CA ASP A 7 -12.47 5.95 -1.59
C ASP A 7 -13.71 6.62 -1.02
N LEU A 8 -14.58 5.83 -0.38
CA LEU A 8 -15.94 6.28 -0.07
C LEU A 8 -16.01 7.21 1.14
N MET A 9 -15.17 7.01 2.14
CA MET A 9 -15.22 7.77 3.37
C MET A 9 -13.89 7.66 4.12
N ASN A 10 -13.16 8.78 4.19
CA ASN A 10 -11.98 8.90 5.01
C ASN A 10 -12.31 8.75 6.50
N GLU A 11 -11.63 7.84 7.17
CA GLU A 11 -11.66 7.58 8.59
C GLU A 11 -13.07 7.58 9.22
N PRO A 12 -13.93 6.60 8.88
CA PRO A 12 -15.27 6.48 9.41
C PRO A 12 -15.33 6.55 10.95
N TRP A 13 -16.13 7.48 11.46
CA TRP A 13 -16.35 7.68 12.90
C TRP A 13 -17.84 7.57 13.24
N GLY A 14 -18.18 6.65 14.14
CA GLY A 14 -19.58 6.33 14.47
C GLY A 14 -20.21 7.19 15.57
N GLY A 15 -19.48 8.16 16.13
CA GLY A 15 -19.97 9.00 17.22
C GLY A 15 -20.33 8.16 18.45
N SER A 16 -21.61 8.09 18.80
CA SER A 16 -22.08 7.31 19.95
C SER A 16 -22.24 5.81 19.67
N VAL A 17 -22.21 5.38 18.41
CA VAL A 17 -22.21 3.96 18.03
C VAL A 17 -20.78 3.61 17.62
N GLN A 18 -20.18 2.62 18.28
CA GLN A 18 -18.76 2.31 18.13
C GLN A 18 -18.53 0.82 17.85
N GLY A 19 -17.39 0.51 17.26
CA GLY A 19 -16.95 -0.84 16.98
C GLY A 19 -17.86 -1.57 16.01
N ALA A 20 -18.06 -2.87 16.26
CA ALA A 20 -18.80 -3.75 15.37
C ALA A 20 -20.23 -3.28 15.09
N SER A 21 -20.92 -2.68 16.07
CA SER A 21 -22.28 -2.16 15.88
C SER A 21 -22.33 -1.02 14.87
N PHE A 22 -21.28 -0.20 14.79
CA PHE A 22 -21.15 0.85 13.79
C PHE A 22 -20.77 0.28 12.42
N GLU A 23 -19.72 -0.54 12.39
CA GLU A 23 -19.16 -1.07 11.13
C GLU A 23 -20.14 -2.00 10.39
N THR A 24 -20.84 -2.87 11.10
CA THR A 24 -21.81 -3.81 10.50
C THR A 24 -23.21 -3.23 10.31
N GLY A 25 -23.49 -2.09 10.95
CA GLY A 25 -24.77 -1.40 10.92
C GLY A 25 -24.77 -0.20 9.96
N PRO A 26 -24.75 1.04 10.49
CA PRO A 26 -24.85 2.24 9.67
C PRO A 26 -23.72 2.39 8.63
N LEU A 27 -22.47 2.04 8.95
CA LEU A 27 -21.36 2.15 7.99
C LEU A 27 -21.53 1.18 6.82
N ALA A 28 -21.79 -0.10 7.09
CA ALA A 28 -22.07 -1.07 6.02
C ALA A 28 -23.32 -0.69 5.20
N THR A 29 -24.32 -0.06 5.82
CA THR A 29 -25.51 0.44 5.10
C THR A 29 -25.15 1.57 4.15
N LEU A 30 -24.31 2.52 4.58
CA LEU A 30 -23.78 3.58 3.73
C LEU A 30 -23.02 2.99 2.54
N TYR A 31 -22.05 2.12 2.79
CA TYR A 31 -21.25 1.51 1.73
C TYR A 31 -22.07 0.73 0.70
N ARG A 32 -23.03 -0.10 1.13
CA ARG A 32 -23.92 -0.81 0.19
C ARG A 32 -24.69 0.13 -0.72
N LYS A 33 -25.23 1.23 -0.17
CA LYS A 33 -25.97 2.23 -0.95
C LYS A 33 -25.05 2.95 -1.94
N SER A 34 -23.87 3.36 -1.49
CA SER A 34 -22.89 4.05 -2.34
C SER A 34 -22.35 3.15 -3.46
N ILE A 35 -22.06 1.88 -3.17
CA ILE A 35 -21.64 0.89 -4.17
C ILE A 35 -22.72 0.75 -5.24
N ALA A 36 -23.98 0.53 -4.84
CA ALA A 36 -25.09 0.40 -5.77
C ALA A 36 -25.22 1.64 -6.67
N ALA A 37 -25.22 2.84 -6.07
CA ALA A 37 -25.33 4.10 -6.80
C ALA A 37 -24.15 4.34 -7.76
N ILE A 38 -22.92 4.04 -7.36
CA ILE A 38 -21.75 4.15 -8.25
C ILE A 38 -21.89 3.19 -9.43
N ARG A 39 -22.33 1.95 -9.19
CA ARG A 39 -22.53 0.96 -10.25
C ARG A 39 -23.68 1.29 -11.21
N GLU A 40 -24.55 2.25 -10.91
CA GLU A 40 -25.50 2.76 -11.91
C GLU A 40 -24.78 3.49 -13.07
N VAL A 41 -23.57 4.02 -12.83
CA VAL A 41 -22.87 4.88 -13.80
C VAL A 41 -21.42 4.47 -14.10
N ASP A 42 -20.76 3.68 -13.24
CA ASP A 42 -19.37 3.26 -13.42
C ASP A 42 -19.17 1.76 -13.05
N GLN A 43 -18.89 0.95 -14.06
CA GLN A 43 -18.67 -0.50 -13.95
C GLN A 43 -17.20 -0.89 -13.78
N ASP A 44 -16.29 0.08 -13.85
CA ASP A 44 -14.85 -0.15 -14.00
C ASP A 44 -14.02 0.34 -12.81
N ALA A 45 -14.36 1.47 -12.21
CA ALA A 45 -13.63 1.98 -11.06
C ALA A 45 -13.60 0.98 -9.89
N TRP A 46 -12.45 0.87 -9.23
CA TRP A 46 -12.38 0.24 -7.91
C TRP A 46 -13.16 1.07 -6.88
N ILE A 47 -13.75 0.42 -5.89
CA ILE A 47 -14.37 1.09 -4.75
C ILE A 47 -13.62 0.65 -3.50
N PHE A 48 -12.99 1.61 -2.83
CA PHE A 48 -12.20 1.42 -1.63
C PHE A 48 -13.08 1.69 -0.41
N LEU A 49 -13.05 0.76 0.55
CA LEU A 49 -13.83 0.82 1.77
C LEU A 49 -12.90 0.82 2.98
N GLU A 50 -13.03 1.84 3.82
CA GLU A 50 -12.28 1.95 5.07
C GLU A 50 -13.04 1.30 6.24
N PRO A 51 -12.33 0.72 7.23
CA PRO A 51 -12.94 0.33 8.50
C PRO A 51 -13.22 1.58 9.35
N GLN A 52 -13.79 1.44 10.54
CA GLN A 52 -13.71 2.56 11.49
C GLN A 52 -12.24 2.89 11.80
N ALA A 53 -11.86 4.15 11.89
CA ALA A 53 -10.45 4.51 12.10
C ALA A 53 -10.01 4.26 13.55
N VAL A 54 -10.74 4.82 14.51
CA VAL A 54 -10.40 4.74 15.93
C VAL A 54 -10.35 3.28 16.39
N GLY A 55 -9.22 2.90 16.99
CA GLY A 55 -8.92 1.54 17.36
C GLY A 55 -8.27 0.73 16.25
N VAL A 56 -8.83 0.70 15.04
CA VAL A 56 -8.30 -0.12 13.94
C VAL A 56 -6.96 0.43 13.44
N ASN A 57 -6.83 1.76 13.32
CA ASN A 57 -5.54 2.42 13.03
C ASN A 57 -4.46 2.07 14.06
N TRP A 58 -4.87 1.78 15.30
CA TRP A 58 -4.01 1.38 16.41
C TRP A 58 -3.79 -0.14 16.48
N GLY A 59 -4.24 -0.89 15.47
CA GLY A 59 -4.05 -2.33 15.35
C GLY A 59 -5.16 -3.19 15.96
N LEU A 60 -6.26 -2.63 16.44
CA LEU A 60 -7.45 -3.41 16.85
C LEU A 60 -8.17 -4.02 15.63
N PRO A 61 -8.91 -5.13 15.80
CA PRO A 61 -9.63 -5.74 14.69
C PRO A 61 -10.82 -4.90 14.23
N SER A 62 -11.06 -4.89 12.92
CA SER A 62 -12.29 -4.39 12.31
C SER A 62 -13.32 -5.53 12.19
N ALA A 63 -14.60 -5.19 12.33
CA ALA A 63 -15.76 -6.02 12.08
C ALA A 63 -16.43 -5.72 10.73
N LEU A 64 -15.81 -4.90 9.87
CA LEU A 64 -16.35 -4.54 8.56
C LEU A 64 -16.68 -5.82 7.74
N PRO A 65 -17.93 -5.99 7.25
CA PRO A 65 -18.38 -7.22 6.61
C PRO A 65 -17.92 -7.34 5.15
N HIS A 66 -18.27 -8.44 4.50
CA HIS A 66 -18.20 -8.54 3.03
C HIS A 66 -19.24 -7.62 2.36
N PHE A 67 -18.89 -7.12 1.17
CA PHE A 67 -19.75 -6.31 0.32
C PHE A 67 -19.80 -6.91 -1.09
N ASP A 68 -21.01 -7.17 -1.56
CA ASP A 68 -21.23 -7.60 -2.94
C ASP A 68 -21.05 -6.41 -3.89
N ASP A 69 -20.38 -6.66 -5.02
CA ASP A 69 -20.27 -5.72 -6.13
C ASP A 69 -21.29 -6.14 -7.21
N PRO A 70 -22.32 -5.34 -7.49
CA PRO A 70 -23.35 -5.71 -8.47
C PRO A 70 -22.84 -5.63 -9.92
N ARG A 71 -21.57 -5.27 -10.16
CA ARG A 71 -20.97 -5.25 -11.50
C ARG A 71 -20.95 -6.63 -12.16
N GLY A 72 -20.90 -6.63 -13.49
CA GLY A 72 -20.64 -7.86 -14.25
C GLY A 72 -19.20 -8.36 -14.09
N GLY A 73 -19.03 -9.65 -13.77
CA GLY A 73 -17.71 -10.29 -13.64
C GLY A 73 -17.12 -10.17 -12.23
N PRO A 74 -15.78 -10.24 -12.08
CA PRO A 74 -15.13 -10.21 -10.76
C PRO A 74 -15.39 -8.91 -9.99
N SER A 75 -15.52 -8.98 -8.67
CA SER A 75 -15.66 -7.80 -7.81
C SER A 75 -14.49 -6.82 -7.98
N ARG A 76 -14.78 -5.51 -7.91
CA ARG A 76 -13.77 -4.44 -7.83
C ARG A 76 -13.94 -3.64 -6.53
N ILE A 77 -14.22 -4.34 -5.43
CA ILE A 77 -14.16 -3.79 -4.07
C ILE A 77 -12.77 -4.02 -3.49
N ALA A 78 -12.17 -2.97 -2.92
CA ALA A 78 -10.90 -3.00 -2.23
C ALA A 78 -11.06 -2.56 -0.77
N PHE A 79 -10.20 -3.05 0.10
CA PHE A 79 -10.13 -2.64 1.50
C PHE A 79 -9.02 -1.59 1.67
N ALA A 80 -9.34 -0.45 2.28
CA ALA A 80 -8.41 0.67 2.43
C ALA A 80 -8.22 1.08 3.91
N PRO A 81 -7.50 0.29 4.72
CA PRO A 81 -7.22 0.68 6.10
C PRO A 81 -6.09 1.70 6.19
N HIS A 82 -6.04 2.43 7.31
CA HIS A 82 -4.91 3.27 7.70
C HIS A 82 -4.10 2.60 8.83
N VAL A 83 -2.89 3.11 9.09
CA VAL A 83 -2.10 2.68 10.26
C VAL A 83 -1.40 3.86 10.94
N TYR A 84 -1.74 4.06 12.21
CA TYR A 84 -1.18 5.09 13.08
C TYR A 84 -0.97 4.51 14.48
N PRO A 85 0.12 3.76 14.74
CA PRO A 85 0.34 3.16 16.05
C PRO A 85 0.25 4.21 17.16
N LEU A 86 -0.43 3.91 18.28
CA LEU A 86 -0.81 4.93 19.28
C LEU A 86 0.35 5.83 19.77
N PRO A 87 1.59 5.33 20.01
CA PRO A 87 2.70 6.22 20.36
C PRO A 87 2.98 7.29 19.29
N LEU A 88 2.84 6.93 18.01
CA LEU A 88 3.00 7.85 16.89
C LEU A 88 1.83 8.85 16.80
N ASP A 89 0.60 8.35 16.96
CA ASP A 89 -0.62 9.18 16.91
C ASP A 89 -0.59 10.29 18.00
N LEU A 90 -0.01 9.97 19.15
CA LEU A 90 0.22 10.92 20.24
C LEU A 90 1.44 11.84 20.04
N GLY A 91 2.03 11.87 18.84
CA GLY A 91 3.18 12.71 18.49
C GLY A 91 4.53 12.17 19.00
N GLY A 92 4.61 10.89 19.36
CA GLY A 92 5.82 10.24 19.81
C GLY A 92 6.80 9.94 18.69
N GLU A 93 8.04 9.62 19.09
CA GLU A 93 9.13 9.27 18.17
C GLU A 93 9.15 7.76 17.90
N TYR A 94 10.00 7.30 16.98
CA TYR A 94 10.25 5.87 16.76
C TYR A 94 11.61 5.46 17.35
N THR A 95 11.72 5.50 18.68
CA THR A 95 12.95 5.22 19.43
C THR A 95 12.68 4.35 20.66
N ALA A 96 13.68 3.59 21.11
CA ALA A 96 13.63 2.80 22.35
C ALA A 96 12.28 2.05 22.58
N SER A 97 11.55 2.40 23.66
CA SER A 97 10.30 1.73 24.04
C SER A 97 9.11 2.04 23.12
N SER A 98 9.03 3.25 22.55
CA SER A 98 7.97 3.58 21.59
C SER A 98 8.13 2.78 20.30
N LYS A 99 9.37 2.50 19.89
CA LYS A 99 9.69 1.62 18.77
C LYS A 99 9.19 0.18 19.00
N GLU A 100 9.42 -0.40 20.18
CA GLU A 100 8.96 -1.76 20.49
C GLU A 100 7.42 -1.87 20.44
N TRP A 101 6.72 -0.91 21.05
CA TRP A 101 5.26 -0.85 21.01
C TRP A 101 4.71 -0.63 19.61
N THR A 102 5.34 0.24 18.83
CA THR A 102 4.99 0.49 17.43
C THR A 102 5.18 -0.79 16.60
N ASP A 103 6.29 -1.52 16.78
CA ASP A 103 6.55 -2.76 16.06
C ASP A 103 5.53 -3.85 16.38
N ARG A 104 5.11 -3.98 17.65
CA ARG A 104 4.02 -4.89 18.06
C ARG A 104 2.69 -4.49 17.41
N THR A 105 2.38 -3.20 17.42
CA THR A 105 1.17 -2.66 16.83
C THR A 105 1.09 -2.93 15.33
N LEU A 106 2.19 -2.71 14.60
CA LEU A 106 2.26 -3.03 13.17
C LEU A 106 2.10 -4.54 12.91
N GLY A 107 2.59 -5.39 13.82
CA GLY A 107 2.35 -6.83 13.79
C GLY A 107 0.86 -7.15 13.88
N TRP A 108 0.20 -6.72 14.95
CA TRP A 108 -1.24 -6.93 15.18
C TRP A 108 -2.10 -6.35 14.06
N TRP A 109 -1.80 -5.12 13.65
CA TRP A 109 -2.45 -4.45 12.54
C TRP A 109 -2.38 -5.32 11.28
N SER A 110 -1.18 -5.78 10.89
CA SER A 110 -1.02 -6.56 9.65
C SER A 110 -1.83 -7.86 9.66
N GLU A 111 -1.92 -8.54 10.80
CA GLU A 111 -2.74 -9.76 10.93
C GLU A 111 -4.24 -9.45 10.89
N ASN A 112 -4.67 -8.38 11.56
CA ASN A 112 -6.08 -8.00 11.63
C ASN A 112 -6.61 -7.46 10.29
N ILE A 113 -5.77 -6.73 9.55
CA ILE A 113 -6.06 -6.31 8.18
C ILE A 113 -6.14 -7.52 7.24
N ALA A 114 -5.20 -8.48 7.34
CA ALA A 114 -5.27 -9.70 6.54
C ALA A 114 -6.57 -10.49 6.79
N ARG A 115 -6.97 -10.66 8.06
CA ARG A 115 -8.25 -11.31 8.43
C ARG A 115 -9.47 -10.57 7.87
N THR A 116 -9.46 -9.24 7.89
CA THR A 116 -10.55 -8.42 7.37
C THR A 116 -10.61 -8.48 5.85
N ALA A 117 -9.47 -8.40 5.17
CA ALA A 117 -9.34 -8.54 3.73
C ALA A 117 -9.81 -9.91 3.22
N GLU A 118 -9.47 -10.98 3.94
CA GLU A 118 -9.96 -12.33 3.65
C GLU A 118 -11.50 -12.41 3.78
N ARG A 119 -12.06 -11.87 4.87
CA ARG A 119 -13.50 -11.78 5.06
C ARG A 119 -14.18 -10.98 3.95
N MET A 120 -13.58 -9.87 3.54
CA MET A 120 -14.08 -9.02 2.46
C MET A 120 -13.84 -9.61 1.07
N ARG A 121 -12.92 -10.57 0.92
CA ARG A 121 -12.41 -11.09 -0.37
C ARG A 121 -11.89 -9.98 -1.27
N ALA A 122 -11.17 -9.04 -0.68
CA ALA A 122 -10.74 -7.80 -1.33
C ALA A 122 -9.22 -7.64 -1.26
N PRO A 123 -8.56 -7.08 -2.29
CA PRO A 123 -7.19 -6.61 -2.16
C PRO A 123 -7.12 -5.43 -1.17
N VAL A 124 -5.92 -5.16 -0.68
CA VAL A 124 -5.69 -4.10 0.30
C VAL A 124 -4.81 -3.00 -0.30
N LEU A 125 -5.24 -1.76 -0.10
CA LEU A 125 -4.44 -0.55 -0.29
C LEU A 125 -4.26 0.08 1.10
N LEU A 126 -3.04 0.18 1.60
CA LEU A 126 -2.80 1.00 2.80
C LEU A 126 -3.05 2.45 2.43
N GLY A 127 -4.21 2.99 2.81
CA GLY A 127 -4.69 4.31 2.41
C GLY A 127 -3.81 5.41 3.00
N GLU A 128 -3.47 5.29 4.27
CA GLU A 128 -2.67 6.29 4.96
C GLU A 128 -1.78 5.70 6.04
N PHE A 129 -0.59 6.28 6.10
CA PHE A 129 0.29 6.29 7.26
C PHE A 129 1.25 7.45 7.08
N GLY A 130 1.78 7.97 8.17
CA GLY A 130 2.71 9.10 8.08
C GLY A 130 3.21 9.51 9.45
N LEU A 131 4.22 10.36 9.44
CA LEU A 131 4.76 10.99 10.64
C LEU A 131 5.55 12.23 10.29
N ASP A 132 5.78 13.09 11.28
CA ASP A 132 6.76 14.16 11.19
C ASP A 132 8.15 13.58 10.91
N MET A 133 8.67 13.83 9.70
CA MET A 133 9.93 13.25 9.23
C MET A 133 11.17 13.90 9.85
N THR A 134 11.00 14.94 10.67
CA THR A 134 12.08 15.54 11.45
C THR A 134 12.37 14.78 12.75
N ARG A 135 11.50 13.84 13.12
CA ARG A 135 11.62 13.08 14.37
C ARG A 135 12.69 11.98 14.29
N PRO A 136 13.37 11.69 15.42
CA PRO A 136 14.24 10.53 15.54
C PRO A 136 13.55 9.23 15.12
N GLY A 137 14.21 8.44 14.28
CA GLY A 137 13.71 7.15 13.80
C GLY A 137 12.63 7.22 12.71
N ALA A 138 12.25 8.42 12.23
CA ALA A 138 11.14 8.54 11.28
C ALA A 138 11.36 7.75 9.97
N ALA A 139 12.55 7.86 9.39
CA ALA A 139 12.92 7.10 8.20
C ALA A 139 12.96 5.57 8.45
N ASP A 140 13.28 5.13 9.67
CA ASP A 140 13.23 3.71 10.05
C ASP A 140 11.79 3.22 10.12
N LEU A 141 10.87 4.02 10.67
CA LEU A 141 9.45 3.70 10.67
C LEU A 141 8.88 3.59 9.25
N VAL A 142 9.19 4.55 8.37
CA VAL A 142 8.76 4.49 6.97
C VAL A 142 9.22 3.19 6.31
N ARG A 143 10.50 2.84 6.46
CA ARG A 143 11.04 1.57 5.93
C ARG A 143 10.40 0.34 6.57
N LYS A 144 10.06 0.40 7.86
CA LYS A 144 9.36 -0.68 8.56
C LYS A 144 7.96 -0.90 7.97
N VAL A 145 7.17 0.16 7.77
CA VAL A 145 5.82 0.05 7.19
C VAL A 145 5.89 -0.44 5.74
N GLN A 146 6.83 0.08 4.95
CA GLN A 146 7.07 -0.43 3.59
C GLN A 146 7.38 -1.94 3.59
N GLY A 147 8.24 -2.41 4.50
CA GLY A 147 8.55 -3.84 4.61
C GLY A 147 7.36 -4.69 5.08
N VAL A 148 6.48 -4.16 5.93
CA VAL A 148 5.22 -4.81 6.26
C VAL A 148 4.35 -4.93 5.00
N SER A 149 4.19 -3.84 4.26
CA SER A 149 3.40 -3.80 3.03
C SER A 149 3.91 -4.76 1.96
N ASP A 150 5.22 -4.83 1.75
CA ASP A 150 5.84 -5.81 0.82
C ASP A 150 5.49 -7.25 1.22
N ARG A 151 5.55 -7.56 2.52
CA ARG A 151 5.26 -8.89 3.07
C ARG A 151 3.79 -9.29 2.91
N ILE A 152 2.86 -8.35 3.07
CA ILE A 152 1.41 -8.62 2.92
C ILE A 152 0.87 -8.30 1.52
N GLY A 153 1.72 -7.85 0.59
CA GLY A 153 1.38 -7.64 -0.82
C GLY A 153 0.48 -6.44 -1.08
N THR A 154 0.63 -5.35 -0.32
CA THR A 154 -0.28 -4.19 -0.39
C THR A 154 0.34 -3.00 -1.10
N GLY A 155 -0.50 -2.21 -1.80
CA GLY A 155 -0.15 -0.85 -2.21
C GLY A 155 -0.15 0.09 -1.00
N MET A 156 0.42 1.29 -1.15
CA MET A 156 0.46 2.29 -0.08
C MET A 156 0.31 3.71 -0.63
N ALA A 157 -0.41 4.55 0.10
CA ALA A 157 -0.33 6.00 -0.01
C ALA A 157 0.19 6.59 1.31
N TYR A 158 1.22 7.43 1.20
CA TYR A 158 1.79 8.12 2.36
C TYR A 158 1.01 9.39 2.64
N TRP A 159 0.72 9.66 3.90
CA TRP A 159 0.16 10.92 4.35
C TRP A 159 1.27 11.91 4.74
N SER A 160 1.55 12.94 3.95
CA SER A 160 0.90 13.33 2.69
C SER A 160 1.92 14.00 1.76
N ARG A 161 1.46 14.70 0.72
CA ARG A 161 2.32 15.53 -0.15
C ARG A 161 2.43 16.97 0.35
N ASP A 162 1.73 17.34 1.42
CA ASP A 162 1.68 18.72 1.89
C ASP A 162 3.07 19.28 2.21
N PRO A 163 3.30 20.59 1.98
CA PRO A 163 4.63 21.19 2.07
C PRO A 163 5.03 21.50 3.52
N ASP A 164 5.09 20.47 4.36
CA ASP A 164 5.33 20.54 5.80
C ASP A 164 6.33 19.43 6.25
N PRO A 165 6.64 19.31 7.56
CA PRO A 165 7.57 18.30 8.07
C PRO A 165 7.17 16.83 7.81
N TRP A 166 5.92 16.53 7.48
CA TRP A 166 5.46 15.19 7.13
C TRP A 166 5.74 14.91 5.66
N GLY A 167 5.53 15.91 4.80
CA GLY A 167 5.64 15.73 3.35
C GLY A 167 7.06 15.59 2.80
N PRO A 168 7.16 15.28 1.49
CA PRO A 168 8.44 15.07 0.82
C PRO A 168 9.20 16.35 0.52
N TYR A 169 8.54 17.51 0.49
CA TYR A 169 9.15 18.78 0.12
C TYR A 169 8.68 19.88 1.07
N ASP A 170 9.54 20.84 1.39
CA ASP A 170 9.11 22.04 2.09
C ASP A 170 8.38 23.03 1.16
N LYS A 171 7.93 24.17 1.70
CA LYS A 171 7.25 25.23 0.94
C LYS A 171 8.09 25.84 -0.19
N ALA A 172 9.41 25.70 -0.15
CA ALA A 172 10.32 26.15 -1.19
C ALA A 172 10.63 25.05 -2.23
N GLY A 173 10.06 23.85 -2.07
CA GLY A 173 10.28 22.69 -2.94
C GLY A 173 11.56 21.94 -2.61
N LYS A 174 12.24 22.22 -1.50
CA LYS A 174 13.44 21.48 -1.08
C LYS A 174 13.04 20.11 -0.56
N ALA A 175 13.71 19.07 -1.05
CA ALA A 175 13.48 17.70 -0.61
C ALA A 175 13.78 17.50 0.88
N GLY A 176 12.83 16.90 1.59
CA GLY A 176 12.96 16.44 2.97
C GLY A 176 13.42 14.97 3.07
N PRO A 177 13.57 14.43 4.29
CA PRO A 177 14.05 13.06 4.52
C PRO A 177 13.18 11.97 3.88
N LEU A 178 11.88 12.23 3.68
CA LEU A 178 10.94 11.27 3.09
C LEU A 178 11.36 10.86 1.67
N VAL A 179 11.88 11.79 0.87
CA VAL A 179 12.32 11.51 -0.51
C VAL A 179 13.36 10.40 -0.53
N ALA A 180 14.33 10.46 0.39
CA ALA A 180 15.36 9.43 0.50
C ALA A 180 14.80 8.10 1.05
N ALA A 181 13.81 8.14 1.94
CA ALA A 181 13.16 6.94 2.49
C ALA A 181 12.26 6.22 1.47
N TYR A 182 11.70 6.95 0.50
CA TYR A 182 10.87 6.41 -0.58
C TYR A 182 11.65 6.07 -1.87
N ALA A 183 12.90 6.51 -2.00
CA ALA A 183 13.75 6.22 -3.16
C ALA A 183 14.23 4.76 -3.16
N ARG A 184 13.32 3.83 -3.43
CA ARG A 184 13.56 2.37 -3.51
C ARG A 184 13.04 1.77 -4.81
N ALA A 185 13.62 0.65 -5.21
CA ALA A 185 13.14 -0.12 -6.35
C ALA A 185 11.85 -0.88 -5.99
N TYR A 186 10.91 -0.95 -6.93
CA TYR A 186 9.67 -1.71 -6.77
C TYR A 186 9.06 -2.10 -8.14
N PRO A 187 8.34 -3.24 -8.22
CA PRO A 187 7.56 -3.56 -9.41
C PRO A 187 6.33 -2.65 -9.49
N ARG A 188 6.19 -1.92 -10.60
CA ARG A 188 5.02 -1.08 -10.91
C ARG A 188 3.86 -1.92 -11.44
N ALA A 189 4.19 -2.90 -12.27
CA ALA A 189 3.29 -3.87 -12.85
C ALA A 189 4.04 -5.20 -13.01
N ILE A 190 3.37 -6.32 -12.74
CA ILE A 190 3.95 -7.65 -12.84
C ILE A 190 3.18 -8.44 -13.88
N GLY A 191 3.89 -9.12 -14.78
CA GLY A 191 3.31 -10.00 -15.81
C GLY A 191 2.73 -11.31 -15.27
N GLY A 192 2.06 -11.26 -14.11
CA GLY A 192 1.67 -12.42 -13.33
C GLY A 192 1.10 -12.07 -11.96
N VAL A 193 0.81 -13.11 -11.17
CA VAL A 193 0.37 -12.97 -9.78
C VAL A 193 1.60 -12.93 -8.86
N PRO A 194 1.83 -11.84 -8.10
CA PRO A 194 2.96 -11.75 -7.18
C PRO A 194 2.89 -12.84 -6.11
N VAL A 195 4.05 -13.44 -5.82
CA VAL A 195 4.27 -14.39 -4.71
C VAL A 195 5.12 -13.73 -3.62
N SER A 196 6.20 -13.04 -4.01
CA SER A 196 7.02 -12.26 -3.09
C SER A 196 7.74 -11.12 -3.79
N VAL A 197 7.99 -10.05 -3.04
CA VAL A 197 8.83 -8.92 -3.44
C VAL A 197 9.83 -8.67 -2.32
N GLU A 198 11.12 -8.75 -2.64
CA GLU A 198 12.20 -8.51 -1.70
C GLU A 198 13.09 -7.38 -2.21
N TYR A 199 13.15 -6.30 -1.46
CA TYR A 199 13.99 -5.16 -1.75
C TYR A 199 15.26 -5.15 -0.91
N GLY A 200 16.37 -4.78 -1.55
CA GLY A 200 17.60 -4.30 -0.94
C GLY A 200 18.12 -3.09 -1.72
N GLU A 201 19.02 -2.32 -1.12
CA GLU A 201 19.49 -1.03 -1.70
C GLU A 201 19.99 -1.17 -3.16
N ASN A 202 20.67 -2.28 -3.46
CA ASN A 202 21.22 -2.59 -4.78
C ASN A 202 20.67 -3.91 -5.33
N ARG A 203 19.46 -4.32 -4.94
CA ARG A 203 18.86 -5.57 -5.40
C ARG A 203 17.35 -5.52 -5.29
N LEU A 204 16.64 -5.98 -6.31
CA LEU A 204 15.21 -6.30 -6.20
C LEU A 204 15.00 -7.74 -6.66
N GLN A 205 14.32 -8.54 -5.84
CA GLN A 205 13.80 -9.84 -6.28
C GLN A 205 12.28 -9.80 -6.33
N VAL A 206 11.73 -10.32 -7.43
CA VAL A 206 10.28 -10.46 -7.63
C VAL A 206 10.01 -11.90 -8.03
N VAL A 207 9.23 -12.62 -7.22
CA VAL A 207 8.73 -13.96 -7.54
C VAL A 207 7.27 -13.85 -7.88
N PHE A 208 6.86 -14.41 -9.01
CA PHE A 208 5.47 -14.37 -9.45
C PHE A 208 5.11 -15.57 -10.32
N ASP A 209 3.83 -15.89 -10.38
CA ASP A 209 3.29 -16.91 -11.27
C ASP A 209 2.78 -16.23 -12.54
N ALA A 210 3.47 -16.45 -13.68
CA ALA A 210 3.18 -15.78 -14.94
C ALA A 210 1.84 -16.25 -15.54
N ASN A 211 1.10 -15.32 -16.15
CA ASN A 211 -0.25 -15.55 -16.65
C ASN A 211 -0.59 -14.78 -17.95
N GLU A 212 0.39 -14.59 -18.84
CA GLU A 212 0.23 -13.94 -20.16
C GLU A 212 -0.21 -12.46 -20.14
N THR A 213 -0.25 -11.80 -18.98
CA THR A 213 -0.72 -10.41 -18.83
C THR A 213 0.23 -9.34 -19.36
N GLY A 214 1.47 -9.71 -19.73
CA GLY A 214 2.45 -8.82 -20.36
C GLY A 214 3.81 -8.83 -19.66
N PRO A 215 4.67 -7.84 -19.95
CA PRO A 215 5.97 -7.72 -19.29
C PRO A 215 5.83 -7.23 -17.84
N THR A 216 6.89 -7.43 -17.06
CA THR A 216 7.02 -6.84 -15.72
C THR A 216 7.71 -5.48 -15.84
N GLU A 217 7.10 -4.42 -15.31
CA GLU A 217 7.68 -3.07 -15.23
C GLU A 217 8.21 -2.79 -13.83
N ILE A 218 9.45 -2.33 -13.72
CA ILE A 218 10.13 -2.09 -12.45
C ILE A 218 10.67 -0.67 -12.43
N TYR A 219 10.30 0.12 -11.42
CA TYR A 219 10.95 1.41 -11.17
C TYR A 219 12.31 1.17 -10.51
N LEU A 220 13.35 1.84 -11.01
CA LEU A 220 14.70 1.80 -10.44
C LEU A 220 15.16 3.22 -10.03
N PRO A 221 15.30 3.51 -8.72
CA PRO A 221 15.80 4.80 -8.26
C PRO A 221 17.22 5.06 -8.73
N GLU A 222 17.62 6.33 -8.83
CA GLU A 222 18.99 6.70 -9.14
C GLU A 222 19.96 6.21 -8.06
N ARG A 223 19.53 6.32 -6.79
CA ARG A 223 20.21 5.68 -5.66
C ARG A 223 20.20 4.17 -5.86
N GLY A 224 21.37 3.56 -5.87
CA GLY A 224 21.56 2.12 -6.06
C GLY A 224 21.58 1.66 -7.51
N PHE A 225 20.80 2.28 -8.41
CA PHE A 225 20.77 1.90 -9.84
C PHE A 225 21.11 3.07 -10.78
N PRO A 226 22.22 3.81 -10.61
CA PRO A 226 22.46 5.05 -11.35
C PRO A 226 22.39 4.87 -12.87
N ARG A 227 22.89 3.74 -13.39
CA ARG A 227 22.91 3.39 -14.82
C ARG A 227 21.78 2.43 -15.24
N GLY A 228 20.74 2.31 -14.43
CA GLY A 228 19.70 1.28 -14.56
C GLY A 228 20.15 -0.07 -13.97
N GLY A 229 19.41 -1.12 -14.29
CA GLY A 229 19.64 -2.47 -13.78
C GLY A 229 19.83 -3.51 -14.88
N GLN A 230 20.51 -4.60 -14.52
CA GLN A 230 20.55 -5.86 -15.27
C GLN A 230 19.64 -6.88 -14.57
N VAL A 231 19.15 -7.87 -15.33
CA VAL A 231 18.16 -8.84 -14.85
C VAL A 231 18.61 -10.26 -15.08
N GLU A 232 18.34 -11.12 -14.09
CA GLU A 232 18.31 -12.57 -14.23
C GLU A 232 16.84 -13.02 -14.30
N GLY A 233 16.53 -13.97 -15.17
CA GLY A 233 15.17 -14.53 -15.33
C GLY A 233 14.32 -13.92 -16.46
N GLY A 234 14.90 -13.07 -17.32
CA GLY A 234 14.22 -12.50 -18.49
C GLY A 234 15.13 -11.65 -19.37
N THR A 235 14.54 -10.97 -20.35
CA THR A 235 15.20 -9.97 -21.20
C THR A 235 14.69 -8.58 -20.84
N ALA A 236 15.59 -7.63 -20.59
CA ALA A 236 15.22 -6.29 -20.14
C ALA A 236 15.50 -5.18 -21.16
N ALA A 237 14.58 -4.20 -21.19
CA ALA A 237 14.76 -2.91 -21.83
C ALA A 237 14.72 -1.79 -20.77
N TRP A 238 15.66 -0.87 -20.82
CA TRP A 238 15.80 0.23 -19.85
C TRP A 238 15.40 1.57 -20.45
N ASP A 239 14.43 2.24 -19.83
CA ASP A 239 14.05 3.61 -20.12
C ASP A 239 14.63 4.54 -19.05
N ALA A 240 15.71 5.23 -19.39
CA ALA A 240 16.40 6.15 -18.48
C ALA A 240 15.57 7.38 -18.11
N ALA A 241 14.72 7.87 -19.01
CA ALA A 241 13.92 9.08 -18.79
C ALA A 241 12.78 8.81 -17.80
N ARG A 242 12.15 7.63 -17.89
CA ARG A 242 11.10 7.20 -16.96
C ARG A 242 11.63 6.49 -15.72
N ARG A 243 12.91 6.10 -15.73
CA ARG A 243 13.54 5.26 -14.72
C ARG A 243 12.85 3.90 -14.57
N VAL A 244 12.40 3.31 -15.68
CA VAL A 244 11.65 2.04 -15.72
C VAL A 244 12.41 0.98 -16.50
N LEU A 245 12.58 -0.19 -15.87
CA LEU A 245 13.07 -1.41 -16.48
C LEU A 245 11.87 -2.28 -16.88
N THR A 246 11.71 -2.57 -18.17
CA THR A 246 10.68 -3.48 -18.67
C THR A 246 11.32 -4.84 -18.91
N VAL A 247 10.78 -5.90 -18.31
CA VAL A 247 11.34 -7.26 -18.37
C VAL A 247 10.32 -8.21 -19.01
N THR A 248 10.70 -8.78 -20.15
CA THR A 248 9.94 -9.86 -20.79
C THR A 248 10.42 -11.20 -20.22
N THR A 249 9.48 -12.02 -19.76
CA THR A 249 9.74 -13.33 -19.15
C THR A 249 9.00 -14.42 -19.90
N LYS A 250 9.11 -15.67 -19.43
CA LYS A 250 8.15 -16.71 -19.82
C LYS A 250 6.73 -16.29 -19.44
N THR A 251 5.76 -16.81 -20.19
CA THR A 251 4.35 -16.44 -20.07
C THR A 251 3.55 -17.31 -19.10
N SER A 252 4.12 -18.43 -18.64
CA SER A 252 3.48 -19.35 -17.70
C SER A 252 4.45 -19.93 -16.67
N GLY A 253 3.89 -20.34 -15.53
CA GLY A 253 4.61 -20.94 -14.41
C GLY A 253 5.41 -19.94 -13.58
N ARG A 254 6.03 -20.43 -12.50
CA ARG A 254 6.75 -19.59 -11.53
C ARG A 254 8.00 -18.95 -12.10
N VAL A 255 8.12 -17.63 -12.03
CA VAL A 255 9.27 -16.82 -12.43
C VAL A 255 9.94 -16.24 -11.19
N THR A 256 11.26 -16.26 -11.16
CA THR A 256 12.07 -15.48 -10.22
C THR A 256 12.88 -14.47 -11.02
N LEU A 257 12.59 -13.19 -10.83
CA LEU A 257 13.39 -12.09 -11.36
C LEU A 257 14.31 -11.56 -10.29
N THR A 258 15.60 -11.44 -10.61
CA THR A 258 16.56 -10.72 -9.76
C THR A 258 17.15 -9.56 -10.56
N VAL A 259 16.98 -8.34 -10.04
CA VAL A 259 17.49 -7.12 -10.64
C VAL A 259 18.64 -6.58 -9.79
N THR A 260 19.78 -6.32 -10.43
CA THR A 260 20.99 -5.74 -9.81
C THR A 260 21.50 -4.55 -10.64
N PRO A 261 22.31 -3.65 -10.08
CA PRO A 261 22.85 -2.50 -10.82
C PRO A 261 23.75 -2.94 -11.97
N LYS A 262 23.81 -2.11 -13.03
CA LYS A 262 24.78 -2.24 -14.13
C LYS A 262 26.15 -1.63 -13.81
#